data_AF-A0A0S8GPC8-F1
#
_entry.id   AF-A0A0S8GPC8-F1
#
_cell.length_a   1.000
_cell.length_b   1.000
_cell.length_c   1.000
_cell.angle_alpha   90.00
_cell.angle_beta   90.00
_cell.angle_gamma   90.00
#
_symmetry.space_group_name_H-M   'P 1'
#
loop_
_entity.id
_entity.type
_entity.pdbx_description
1 polymer ?
#
loop_
_entity_poly.entity_id
_entity_poly.type
_entity_poly.pdbx_seq_one_letter_code
_entity_poly.pdbx_strand_id
1 'polypeptide(L)'
;MGTAIGILAAQRGYTVAAVGGRNQKKVAAAAWQIGPEVKATTILQAAAAARLVLISVSDDAIVRIAENLAQNRALTPQAVVVHLSGALSSDILNVVRD
;
A
#
# COMPACT_ATOMS: atom_id res chain seq x y z
N MET A 1 2.80 -11.16 1.68
CA MET A 1 1.68 -11.11 0.71
C MET A 1 1.84 -9.98 -0.30
N GLY A 2 2.08 -8.72 0.13
CA GLY A 2 2.17 -7.57 -0.78
C GLY A 2 3.11 -7.75 -1.98
N THR A 3 4.34 -8.23 -1.76
CA THR A 3 5.30 -8.46 -2.85
C THR A 3 4.78 -9.41 -3.92
N ALA A 4 4.15 -10.53 -3.53
CA ALA A 4 3.64 -11.51 -4.47
C ALA A 4 2.49 -10.93 -5.33
N ILE A 5 1.58 -10.17 -4.71
CA ILE A 5 0.52 -9.47 -5.44
C ILE A 5 1.11 -8.43 -6.39
N GLY A 6 2.11 -7.67 -5.93
CA GLY A 6 2.81 -6.70 -6.77
C GLY A 6 3.44 -7.35 -8.01
N ILE A 7 4.16 -8.46 -7.83
CA ILE A 7 4.76 -9.22 -8.94
C ILE A 7 3.70 -9.66 -9.94
N LEU A 8 2.62 -10.30 -9.46
CA LEU A 8 1.54 -10.78 -10.32
C LEU A 8 0.84 -9.63 -11.04
N ALA A 9 0.62 -8.51 -10.36
CA ALA A 9 0.02 -7.31 -10.96
C ALA A 9 0.91 -6.76 -12.09
N ALA A 10 2.20 -6.59 -11.84
CA ALA A 10 3.16 -6.14 -12.85
C ALA A 10 3.22 -7.10 -14.06
N GLN A 11 3.26 -8.41 -13.81
CA GLN A 11 3.23 -9.44 -14.86
C GLN A 11 1.94 -9.43 -15.70
N ARG A 12 0.84 -8.89 -15.16
CA ARG A 12 -0.45 -8.75 -15.86
C ARG A 12 -0.67 -7.35 -16.45
N GLY A 13 0.37 -6.53 -16.50
CA GLY A 13 0.34 -5.21 -17.14
C GLY A 13 -0.20 -4.09 -16.25
N TYR A 14 -0.43 -4.33 -14.96
CA TYR A 14 -0.75 -3.24 -14.03
C TYR A 14 0.51 -2.47 -13.65
N THR A 15 0.40 -1.15 -13.56
CA THR A 15 1.48 -0.29 -13.06
C THR A 15 1.53 -0.33 -11.54
N VAL A 16 2.58 -0.93 -10.99
CA VAL A 16 2.89 -0.82 -9.56
C VAL A 16 3.78 0.41 -9.35
N ALA A 17 3.20 1.53 -8.92
CA ALA A 17 3.92 2.81 -8.84
C ALA A 17 5.00 2.83 -7.76
N ALA A 18 4.72 2.27 -6.58
CA ALA A 18 5.63 2.31 -5.45
C ALA A 18 5.31 1.23 -4.40
N VAL A 19 6.32 0.93 -3.57
CA VAL A 19 6.18 0.17 -2.33
C VAL A 19 6.63 1.06 -1.18
N GLY A 20 5.86 1.06 -0.10
CA GLY A 20 6.16 1.80 1.12
C GLY A 20 6.16 0.89 2.35
N GLY A 21 6.99 1.21 3.34
CA GLY A 21 7.06 0.44 4.58
C GLY A 21 8.03 1.00 5.61
N ARG A 22 8.04 0.40 6.80
CA ARG A 22 8.88 0.84 7.94
C ARG A 22 10.36 0.46 7.79
N ASN A 23 10.64 -0.65 7.09
CA ASN A 23 12.00 -1.16 6.91
C ASN A 23 12.45 -0.92 5.47
N GLN A 24 13.30 0.08 5.27
CA GLN A 24 13.75 0.51 3.95
C GLN A 24 14.47 -0.59 3.15
N LYS A 25 15.25 -1.47 3.82
CA LYS A 25 15.89 -2.61 3.15
C LYS A 25 14.87 -3.59 2.57
N LYS A 26 13.82 -3.92 3.35
CA LYS A 26 12.73 -4.80 2.88
C LYS A 26 11.89 -4.15 1.79
N VAL A 27 11.64 -2.84 1.89
CA VAL A 27 10.92 -2.07 0.87
C VAL A 27 11.67 -2.06 -0.45
N ALA A 28 12.99 -1.76 -0.41
CA ALA A 28 13.84 -1.79 -1.60
C ALA A 28 13.89 -3.17 -2.26
N ALA A 29 14.05 -4.23 -1.46
CA ALA A 29 14.01 -5.60 -1.97
C ALA A 29 12.66 -5.93 -2.63
N ALA A 30 11.55 -5.57 -2.00
CA ALA A 30 10.21 -5.81 -2.56
C ALA A 30 9.99 -5.03 -3.88
N ALA A 31 10.37 -3.75 -3.93
CA ALA A 31 10.26 -2.94 -5.14
C ALA A 31 11.07 -3.56 -6.30
N TRP A 32 12.33 -3.93 -6.03
CA TRP A 32 13.20 -4.60 -7.00
C TRP A 32 12.61 -5.93 -7.51
N GLN A 33 12.01 -6.73 -6.63
CA GLN A 33 11.38 -8.00 -7.01
C GLN A 33 10.13 -7.79 -7.87
N ILE A 34 9.37 -6.72 -7.65
CA ILE A 34 8.14 -6.46 -8.40
C ILE A 34 8.46 -5.95 -9.81
N GLY A 35 9.42 -5.05 -9.96
CA GLY A 35 9.84 -4.58 -11.28
C GLY A 35 10.76 -3.36 -11.26
N PRO A 36 11.41 -3.06 -12.40
CA PRO A 36 12.43 -2.01 -12.49
C PRO A 36 11.87 -0.59 -12.29
N GLU A 37 10.60 -0.36 -12.61
CA GLU A 37 9.94 0.95 -12.50
C GLU A 37 9.34 1.24 -11.11
N VAL A 38 9.39 0.25 -10.20
CA VAL A 38 8.73 0.35 -8.89
C VAL A 38 9.61 1.13 -7.92
N LYS A 39 9.06 2.20 -7.33
CA LYS A 39 9.80 3.04 -6.38
C LYS A 39 9.74 2.50 -4.96
N ALA A 40 10.89 2.38 -4.30
CA ALA A 40 10.98 2.16 -2.86
C ALA A 40 10.84 3.51 -2.13
N THR A 41 9.82 3.65 -1.28
CA THR A 41 9.45 4.95 -0.69
C THR A 41 8.99 4.82 0.77
N THR A 42 8.58 5.93 1.39
CA THR A 42 7.83 5.90 2.64
C THR A 42 6.38 5.44 2.42
N ILE A 43 5.68 5.07 3.50
CA ILE A 43 4.25 4.66 3.43
C ILE A 43 3.39 5.76 2.81
N LEU A 44 3.58 7.02 3.23
CA LEU A 44 2.78 8.15 2.76
C LEU A 44 3.06 8.43 1.27
N GLN A 45 4.32 8.38 0.85
CA GLN A 45 4.70 8.57 -0.55
C GLN A 45 4.15 7.46 -1.46
N ALA A 46 4.15 6.20 -1.01
CA ALA A 46 3.58 5.11 -1.77
C ALA A 46 2.05 5.27 -1.95
N ALA A 47 1.36 5.66 -0.88
CA ALA A 47 -0.08 5.91 -0.93
C ALA A 47 -0.46 7.07 -1.85
N ALA A 48 0.37 8.13 -1.90
CA ALA A 48 0.14 9.29 -2.77
C ALA A 48 0.46 9.00 -4.26
N ALA A 49 1.17 7.91 -4.56
CA ALA A 49 1.64 7.60 -5.91
C ALA A 49 0.61 6.82 -6.76
N ALA A 50 -0.50 6.37 -6.18
CA ALA A 50 -1.45 5.50 -6.86
C ALA A 50 -2.90 5.72 -6.43
N ARG A 51 -3.83 5.37 -7.33
CA ARG A 51 -5.29 5.38 -7.07
C ARG A 51 -5.80 4.08 -6.44
N LEU A 52 -4.99 3.03 -6.40
CA LEU A 52 -5.29 1.78 -5.68
C LEU A 52 -4.18 1.56 -4.67
N VAL A 53 -4.53 1.55 -3.39
CA VAL A 53 -3.59 1.39 -2.27
C VAL A 53 -3.88 0.08 -1.55
N LEU A 54 -2.91 -0.84 -1.59
CA LEU A 54 -2.98 -2.11 -0.87
C LEU A 54 -2.22 -2.03 0.46
N ILE A 55 -2.94 -2.20 1.56
CA ILE A 55 -2.37 -2.32 2.90
C ILE A 55 -2.11 -3.81 3.19
N SER A 56 -0.86 -4.22 3.01
CA SER A 56 -0.40 -5.61 3.20
C SER A 56 0.50 -5.77 4.43
N VAL A 57 0.01 -5.34 5.60
CA VAL A 57 0.70 -5.47 6.89
C VAL A 57 -0.01 -6.50 7.78
N SER A 58 0.49 -6.72 8.99
CA SER A 58 -0.20 -7.51 10.01
C SER A 58 -1.49 -6.81 10.45
N ASP A 59 -2.47 -7.60 10.89
CA ASP A 59 -3.82 -7.13 11.24
C ASP A 59 -3.81 -6.01 12.29
N ASP A 60 -2.98 -6.16 13.32
CA ASP A 60 -2.77 -5.16 14.38
C ASP A 60 -2.23 -3.81 13.88
N ALA A 61 -1.56 -3.80 12.72
CA ALA A 61 -0.99 -2.61 12.13
C ALA A 61 -1.95 -1.90 11.15
N ILE A 62 -3.03 -2.53 10.69
CA ILE A 62 -3.87 -1.96 9.63
C ILE A 62 -4.53 -0.66 10.09
N VAL A 63 -5.15 -0.65 11.28
CA VAL A 63 -5.83 0.53 11.84
C VAL A 63 -4.86 1.70 11.93
N ARG A 64 -3.67 1.47 12.51
CA ARG A 64 -2.63 2.51 12.65
C ARG A 64 -2.16 3.06 11.31
N ILE A 65 -2.07 2.21 10.28
CA ILE A 65 -1.70 2.66 8.93
C ILE A 65 -2.83 3.49 8.32
N ALA A 66 -4.09 3.07 8.44
CA ALA A 66 -5.24 3.82 7.94
C ALA A 66 -5.32 5.21 8.60
N GLU A 67 -5.24 5.29 9.93
CA GLU A 67 -5.22 6.56 10.66
C GLU A 67 -4.07 7.47 10.21
N ASN A 68 -2.87 6.91 10.04
CA ASN A 68 -1.72 7.67 9.57
C ASN A 68 -1.92 8.22 8.15
N LEU A 69 -2.54 7.46 7.25
CA LEU A 69 -2.88 7.93 5.91
C LEU A 69 -3.91 9.07 5.95
N ALA A 70 -4.94 8.93 6.78
CA ALA A 70 -5.99 9.94 6.96
C ALA A 70 -5.44 11.26 7.52
N GLN A 71 -4.69 11.18 8.62
CA GLN A 71 -4.11 12.34 9.31
C GLN A 71 -3.20 13.16 8.39
N ASN A 72 -2.48 12.49 7.49
CA ASN A 72 -1.55 13.14 6.57
C ASN A 72 -2.17 13.49 5.21
N ARG A 73 -3.46 13.19 4.99
CA ARG A 73 -4.15 13.37 3.69
C ARG A 73 -3.33 12.79 2.53
N ALA A 74 -2.76 11.60 2.76
CA ALA A 74 -1.76 11.02 1.87
C ALA A 74 -2.35 10.33 0.63
N LEU A 75 -3.68 10.27 0.53
CA LEU A 75 -4.38 9.61 -0.57
C LEU A 75 -4.73 10.62 -1.66
N THR A 76 -4.63 10.17 -2.91
CA THR A 76 -5.14 10.96 -4.04
C THR A 76 -6.66 10.96 -4.04
N PRO A 77 -7.32 11.99 -4.59
CA PRO A 77 -8.76 11.96 -4.83
C PRO A 77 -9.17 10.67 -5.57
N GLN A 78 -10.26 10.04 -5.14
CA GLN A 78 -10.78 8.78 -5.68
C GLN A 78 -9.87 7.56 -5.47
N ALA A 79 -8.92 7.61 -4.53
CA ALA A 79 -8.15 6.44 -4.15
C ALA A 79 -9.06 5.37 -3.56
N VAL A 80 -8.87 4.12 -4.01
CA VAL A 80 -9.47 2.93 -3.42
C VAL A 80 -8.43 2.32 -2.49
N VAL A 81 -8.75 2.23 -1.20
CA VAL A 81 -7.88 1.62 -0.18
C VAL A 81 -8.42 0.26 0.20
N VAL A 82 -7.56 -0.75 0.17
CA VAL A 82 -7.92 -2.13 0.47
C VAL A 82 -6.87 -2.73 1.42
N HIS A 83 -7.29 -3.51 2.40
CA HIS A 83 -6.37 -4.35 3.18
C HIS A 83 -6.51 -5.82 2.80
N LEU A 84 -5.51 -6.62 3.19
CA LEU A 84 -5.48 -8.05 2.88
C LEU A 84 -5.80 -8.97 4.08
N SER A 85 -6.22 -8.42 5.22
CA SER A 85 -6.73 -9.23 6.34
C SER A 85 -8.00 -9.97 5.91
N GLY A 86 -8.08 -11.25 6.27
CA GLY A 86 -9.29 -12.07 6.12
C GLY A 86 -10.19 -12.06 7.36
N ALA A 87 -9.77 -11.43 8.46
CA ALA A 87 -10.50 -11.41 9.73
C ALA A 87 -11.14 -10.04 10.04
N LEU A 88 -10.53 -8.96 9.57
CA LEU A 88 -11.00 -7.61 9.86
C LEU A 88 -12.03 -7.13 8.82
N SER A 89 -13.06 -6.42 9.30
CA SER A 89 -14.02 -5.73 8.43
C SER A 89 -13.34 -4.57 7.70
N SER A 90 -13.78 -4.28 6.48
CA SER A 90 -13.36 -3.09 5.73
C SER A 90 -13.73 -1.77 6.42
N ASP A 91 -14.64 -1.78 7.40
CA ASP A 91 -15.05 -0.59 8.15
C ASP A 91 -13.90 0.10 8.88
N ILE A 92 -12.83 -0.63 9.18
CA ILE A 92 -11.62 -0.03 9.78
C ILE A 92 -10.95 0.98 8.86
N LEU A 93 -11.25 0.93 7.55
CA LEU A 93 -10.77 1.89 6.56
C LEU A 93 -11.71 3.09 6.40
N ASN A 94 -12.83 3.17 7.13
CA ASN A 94 -13.72 4.34 7.06
C ASN A 94 -13.02 5.63 7.49
N VAL A 95 -11.97 5.54 8.32
CA VAL A 95 -11.14 6.69 8.72
C VAL A 95 -10.40 7.36 7.56
N VAL A 96 -10.21 6.65 6.43
CA VAL A 96 -9.57 7.19 5.22
C VAL A 96 -10.56 7.51 4.09
N ARG A 97 -11.87 7.39 4.35
CA ARG A 97 -12.89 7.80 3.36
C ARG A 97 -13.05 9.32 3.42
N ASP A 98 -12.99 9.95 2.24
CA ASP A 98 -13.43 11.33 2.03
C ASP A 98 -14.96 11.43 2.10
#